data_AF-A0A916HRW5-F1
#
_entry.id   AF-A0A916HRW5-F1
#
_cell.length_a   1.000
_cell.length_b   1.000
_cell.length_c   1.000
_cell.angle_alpha   90.00
_cell.angle_beta   90.00
_cell.angle_gamma   90.00
#
_symmetry.space_group_name_H-M   'P 1'
#
loop_
_entity.id
_entity.type
_entity.pdbx_description
1 polymer ?
#
loop_
_entity_poly.entity_id
_entity_poly.type
_entity_poly.pdbx_seq_one_letter_code
_entity_poly.pdbx_strand_id
1 'polypeptide(L)'
;MKEVMESIGRGQGAMPGEFHLLQASVDDGDLFIEASVHFAKRSILKELENGQRQVSLFRNDWVLRPDDLFTSSSYRRCLLELESEHKLEVLAEDGVTPLPTPKRRKYRDEPTLSESLWVRLVAD
;
A
#
# COMPACT_ATOMS: atom_id res chain seq x y z
N MET A 1 21.01 39.30 26.31
CA MET A 1 19.96 38.76 27.19
C MET A 1 18.66 39.44 26.80
N LYS A 2 17.78 38.75 26.07
CA LYS A 2 16.42 39.21 25.80
C LYS A 2 15.52 38.14 26.35
N GLU A 3 14.87 38.44 27.45
CA GLU A 3 13.79 37.64 27.98
C GLU A 3 12.54 38.51 28.11
N VAL A 4 11.42 37.79 28.12
CA VAL A 4 10.16 38.08 28.81
C VAL A 4 9.00 38.61 27.95
N MET A 5 8.15 37.62 27.62
CA MET A 5 6.69 37.55 27.70
C MET A 5 5.82 38.11 26.57
N GLU A 6 5.31 37.14 25.79
CA GLU A 6 3.90 36.70 25.81
C GLU A 6 2.85 37.69 26.36
N SER A 7 1.84 37.96 25.54
CA SER A 7 0.44 37.82 25.96
C SER A 7 -0.47 37.61 24.76
N ILE A 8 -1.21 36.51 24.88
CA ILE A 8 -2.27 35.99 24.02
C ILE A 8 -3.49 36.93 24.04
N GLY A 9 -4.24 37.04 22.93
CA GLY A 9 -5.69 37.30 23.03
C GLY A 9 -6.36 38.11 21.92
N ARG A 10 -6.94 37.38 20.95
CA ARG A 10 -8.18 37.66 20.16
C ARG A 10 -8.52 39.10 19.78
N GLY A 11 -8.59 39.34 18.47
CA GLY A 11 -9.44 40.36 17.88
C GLY A 11 -9.45 40.26 16.36
N GLN A 12 -10.65 40.13 15.78
CA GLN A 12 -10.94 40.09 14.35
C GLN A 12 -10.17 41.14 13.53
N GLY A 13 -9.65 40.72 12.39
CA GLY A 13 -9.08 41.63 11.39
C GLY A 13 -8.62 40.83 10.18
N ALA A 14 -9.53 40.61 9.24
CA ALA A 14 -9.26 39.98 7.96
C ALA A 14 -8.08 40.67 7.26
N MET A 15 -7.00 39.92 7.03
CA MET A 15 -5.85 40.31 6.21
C MET A 15 -5.82 39.37 4.99
N PRO A 16 -5.72 39.89 3.74
CA PRO A 16 -5.67 39.06 2.54
C PRO A 16 -4.26 38.49 2.40
N GLY A 17 -4.13 37.17 2.38
CA GLY A 17 -2.84 36.50 2.19
C GLY A 17 -2.60 35.24 3.02
N GLU A 18 -3.59 34.76 3.77
CA GLU A 18 -3.47 33.52 4.53
C GLU A 18 -3.92 32.33 3.66
N PHE A 19 -2.94 31.58 3.13
CA PHE A 19 -3.21 30.24 2.61
C PHE A 19 -3.56 29.32 3.78
N HIS A 20 -4.85 29.19 4.04
CA HIS A 20 -5.37 28.09 4.85
C HIS A 20 -5.18 26.79 4.07
N LEU A 21 -4.11 26.05 4.38
CA LEU A 21 -4.10 24.61 4.15
C LEU A 21 -5.18 24.03 5.06
N LEU A 22 -6.39 23.92 4.51
CA LEU A 22 -7.41 23.02 5.00
C LEU A 22 -6.76 21.64 5.02
N GLN A 23 -6.28 21.24 6.20
CA GLN A 23 -5.97 19.87 6.50
C GLN A 23 -7.33 19.16 6.49
N ALA A 24 -7.76 18.76 5.29
CA ALA A 24 -8.94 17.93 5.12
C ALA A 24 -8.71 16.69 5.97
N SER A 25 -9.50 16.55 7.03
CA SER A 25 -9.50 15.37 7.87
C SER A 25 -9.62 14.15 6.98
N VAL A 26 -8.55 13.36 6.99
CA VAL A 26 -8.47 12.03 6.39
C VAL A 26 -9.34 11.12 7.26
N ASP A 27 -10.66 11.13 7.04
CA ASP A 27 -11.58 10.26 7.79
C ASP A 27 -12.68 9.67 6.89
N ASP A 28 -13.18 10.42 5.91
CA ASP A 28 -14.19 9.91 4.96
C ASP A 28 -13.57 9.16 3.74
N GLY A 29 -12.28 9.36 3.48
CA GLY A 29 -11.56 8.67 2.40
C GLY A 29 -11.26 7.21 2.70
N ASP A 30 -11.21 6.82 3.98
CA ASP A 30 -10.76 5.50 4.39
C ASP A 30 -11.77 4.40 4.06
N LEU A 31 -13.08 4.69 4.13
CA LEU A 31 -14.13 3.73 3.76
C LEU A 31 -14.11 3.36 2.26
N PHE A 32 -13.84 4.34 1.39
CA PHE A 32 -13.69 4.08 -0.04
C PHE A 32 -12.38 3.34 -0.33
N ILE A 33 -11.30 3.66 0.39
CA ILE A 33 -10.00 2.99 0.22
C ILE A 33 -10.08 1.54 0.73
N GLU A 34 -10.74 1.27 1.85
CA GLU A 34 -10.85 -0.07 2.44
C GLU A 34 -11.67 -1.02 1.54
N ALA A 35 -12.83 -0.56 1.05
CA ALA A 35 -13.62 -1.29 0.05
C ALA A 35 -12.83 -1.56 -1.24
N SER A 36 -12.01 -0.57 -1.64
CA SER A 36 -11.13 -0.67 -2.81
C SER A 36 -10.01 -1.71 -2.57
N VAL A 37 -9.37 -1.72 -1.41
CA VAL A 37 -8.33 -2.72 -1.06
C VAL A 37 -8.89 -4.14 -1.08
N HIS A 38 -10.11 -4.35 -0.59
CA HIS A 38 -10.79 -5.63 -0.69
C HIS A 38 -11.00 -6.07 -2.14
N PHE A 39 -11.38 -5.15 -3.02
CA PHE A 39 -11.51 -5.42 -4.45
C PHE A 39 -10.17 -5.78 -5.11
N ALA A 40 -9.09 -5.06 -4.77
CA ALA A 40 -7.74 -5.35 -5.26
C ALA A 40 -7.28 -6.74 -4.83
N LYS A 41 -7.42 -7.09 -3.54
CA LYS A 41 -7.10 -8.42 -3.01
C LYS A 41 -7.85 -9.53 -3.74
N ARG A 42 -9.16 -9.36 -3.93
CA ARG A 42 -10.00 -10.35 -4.64
C ARG A 42 -9.61 -10.50 -6.11
N SER A 43 -9.25 -9.39 -6.76
CA SER A 43 -8.77 -9.41 -8.14
C SER A 43 -7.43 -10.13 -8.26
N ILE A 44 -6.49 -9.90 -7.34
CA ILE A 44 -5.21 -10.63 -7.27
C ILE A 44 -5.48 -12.13 -7.12
N LEU A 45 -6.32 -12.54 -6.17
CA LEU A 45 -6.63 -13.95 -5.96
C LEU A 45 -7.22 -14.59 -7.22
N LYS A 46 -8.16 -13.91 -7.88
CA LYS A 46 -8.77 -14.36 -9.14
C LYS A 46 -7.74 -14.49 -10.28
N GLU A 47 -6.78 -13.57 -10.37
CA GLU A 47 -5.71 -13.67 -11.36
C GLU A 47 -4.82 -14.90 -11.08
N LEU A 48 -4.52 -15.16 -9.81
CA LEU A 48 -3.70 -16.30 -9.38
C LEU A 48 -4.41 -17.66 -9.48
N GLU A 49 -5.74 -17.70 -9.65
CA GLU A 49 -6.46 -18.93 -10.02
C GLU A 49 -5.99 -19.47 -11.38
N ASN A 50 -5.51 -18.58 -12.27
CA ASN A 50 -4.95 -18.96 -13.57
C ASN A 50 -3.49 -19.44 -13.48
N GLY A 51 -2.96 -19.60 -12.27
CA GLY A 51 -1.60 -20.04 -11.99
C GLY A 51 -0.71 -18.94 -11.44
N GLN A 52 0.56 -19.29 -11.20
CA GLN A 52 1.52 -18.37 -10.62
C GLN A 52 1.80 -17.17 -11.53
N ARG A 53 2.04 -16.01 -10.91
CA ARG A 53 2.34 -14.74 -11.58
C ARG A 53 3.52 -14.06 -10.92
N GLN A 54 4.23 -13.23 -11.68
CA GLN A 54 5.28 -12.38 -11.10
C GLN A 54 4.67 -11.19 -10.36
N VAL A 55 5.37 -10.72 -9.34
CA VAL A 55 4.99 -9.52 -8.58
C VAL A 55 4.99 -8.27 -9.47
N SER A 56 5.89 -8.22 -10.47
CA SER A 56 5.96 -7.16 -11.49
C SER A 56 4.61 -6.89 -12.15
N LEU A 57 3.84 -7.93 -12.47
CA LEU A 57 2.53 -7.81 -13.12
C LEU A 57 1.55 -6.95 -12.31
N PHE A 58 1.52 -7.15 -10.98
CA PHE A 58 0.64 -6.37 -10.11
C PHE A 58 1.19 -4.97 -9.85
N ARG A 59 2.51 -4.84 -9.73
CA ARG A 59 3.15 -3.58 -9.32
C ARG A 59 3.39 -2.61 -10.47
N ASN A 60 3.46 -3.09 -11.71
CA ASN A 60 3.77 -2.31 -12.90
C ASN A 60 2.61 -2.32 -13.89
N ASP A 61 2.17 -3.49 -14.35
CA ASP A 61 1.15 -3.57 -15.40
C ASP A 61 -0.24 -3.14 -14.92
N TRP A 62 -0.63 -3.50 -13.70
CA TRP A 62 -1.95 -3.14 -13.18
C TRP A 62 -2.07 -1.65 -12.85
N VAL A 63 -0.99 -1.02 -12.40
CA VAL A 63 -0.93 0.42 -12.10
C VAL A 63 -1.07 1.27 -13.37
N LEU A 64 -0.83 0.71 -14.56
CA LEU A 64 -1.00 1.39 -15.84
C LEU A 64 -2.44 1.32 -16.38
N ARG A 65 -3.35 0.58 -15.73
CA ARG A 65 -4.72 0.45 -16.19
C ARG A 65 -5.49 1.76 -15.92
N PRO A 66 -6.23 2.28 -16.92
CA PRO A 66 -6.89 3.59 -16.80
C PRO A 66 -8.00 3.61 -15.72
N ASP A 67 -8.58 2.46 -15.41
CA ASP A 67 -9.61 2.29 -14.37
C ASP A 67 -9.03 2.00 -12.98
N ASP A 68 -7.71 1.96 -12.85
CA ASP A 68 -7.02 1.49 -11.66
C ASP A 68 -6.39 2.66 -10.90
N LEU A 69 -6.90 2.92 -9.70
CA LEU A 69 -6.44 4.01 -8.83
C LEU A 69 -5.38 3.52 -7.82
N PHE A 70 -4.98 2.24 -7.87
CA PHE A 70 -4.01 1.68 -6.94
C PHE A 70 -2.59 1.97 -7.38
N THR A 71 -1.73 2.22 -6.38
CA THR A 71 -0.30 2.39 -6.60
C THR A 71 0.45 1.08 -6.45
N SER A 72 1.68 1.03 -6.95
CA SER A 72 2.61 -0.09 -6.72
C SER A 72 2.76 -0.43 -5.23
N SER A 73 2.72 0.57 -4.35
CA SER A 73 2.76 0.40 -2.90
C SER A 73 1.47 -0.23 -2.35
N SER A 74 0.31 0.15 -2.89
CA SER A 74 -0.99 -0.44 -2.54
C SER A 74 -1.03 -1.94 -2.87
N TYR A 75 -0.56 -2.32 -4.06
CA TYR A 75 -0.46 -3.74 -4.45
C TYR A 75 0.52 -4.52 -3.61
N ARG A 76 1.70 -3.94 -3.31
CA ARG A 76 2.67 -4.57 -2.41
C ARG A 76 2.04 -4.86 -1.05
N ARG A 77 1.30 -3.90 -0.48
CA ARG A 77 0.61 -4.09 0.80
C ARG A 77 -0.45 -5.19 0.71
N CYS A 78 -1.27 -5.20 -0.36
CA CYS A 78 -2.25 -6.25 -0.59
C CYS A 78 -1.61 -7.65 -0.66
N LEU A 79 -0.49 -7.79 -1.36
CA LEU A 79 0.23 -9.06 -1.48
C LEU A 79 0.80 -9.53 -0.14
N LEU A 80 1.38 -8.62 0.65
CA LEU A 80 1.90 -8.93 1.99
C LEU A 80 0.78 -9.30 2.98
N GLU A 81 -0.36 -8.63 2.91
CA GLU A 81 -1.53 -8.96 3.73
C GLU A 81 -2.09 -10.33 3.34
N LEU A 82 -2.24 -10.64 2.04
CA LEU A 82 -2.70 -11.95 1.57
C LEU A 82 -1.73 -13.09 1.94
N GLU A 83 -0.42 -12.83 1.95
CA GLU A 83 0.57 -13.79 2.44
C GLU A 83 0.44 -14.02 3.95
N SER A 84 0.23 -12.93 4.71
CA SER A 84 0.03 -13.02 6.17
C SER A 84 -1.28 -13.74 6.53
N GLU A 85 -2.29 -13.64 5.65
CA GLU A 85 -3.55 -14.38 5.73
C GLU A 85 -3.43 -15.84 5.21
N HIS A 86 -2.23 -16.30 4.82
CA HIS A 86 -1.97 -17.63 4.24
C HIS A 86 -2.78 -17.95 2.97
N LYS A 87 -3.27 -16.94 2.24
CA LYS A 87 -4.02 -17.11 0.99
C LYS A 87 -3.12 -17.25 -0.23
N LEU A 88 -1.90 -16.71 -0.16
CA LEU A 88 -0.91 -16.82 -1.21
C LEU A 88 0.46 -17.17 -0.63
N GLU A 89 1.28 -17.79 -1.48
CA GLU A 89 2.68 -18.08 -1.23
C GLU A 89 3.54 -17.27 -2.18
N VAL A 90 4.59 -16.66 -1.64
CA VAL A 90 5.63 -16.00 -2.43
C VAL A 90 6.74 -17.00 -2.69
N LEU A 91 7.11 -17.12 -3.96
CA LEU A 91 8.21 -17.95 -4.43
C LEU A 91 9.38 -17.06 -4.85
N ALA A 92 10.58 -17.62 -4.80
CA ALA A 92 11.78 -16.99 -5.30
C ALA A 92 11.75 -16.85 -6.83
N GLU A 93 12.79 -16.24 -7.40
CA GLU A 93 12.86 -15.87 -8.82
C GLU A 93 12.82 -17.08 -9.77
N ASP A 94 13.17 -18.27 -9.26
CA ASP A 94 13.04 -19.56 -9.93
C ASP A 94 11.58 -20.02 -10.08
N GLY A 95 10.64 -19.40 -9.35
CA GLY A 95 9.22 -19.72 -9.43
C GLY A 95 8.85 -21.09 -8.88
N VAL A 96 9.74 -21.73 -8.10
CA VAL A 96 9.54 -23.05 -7.49
C VAL A 96 9.78 -23.00 -5.98
N THR A 97 10.84 -22.34 -5.55
CA THR A 97 11.26 -22.31 -4.15
C THR A 97 10.42 -21.36 -3.32
N PRO A 98 9.72 -21.81 -2.26
CA PRO A 98 8.95 -20.92 -1.39
C PRO A 98 9.87 -19.98 -0.61
N LEU A 99 9.62 -18.68 -0.73
CA LEU A 99 10.37 -17.62 -0.09
C LEU A 99 9.45 -16.79 0.84
N PRO A 100 9.14 -17.36 2.02
CA PRO A 100 8.23 -16.72 2.96
C PRO A 100 8.86 -15.46 3.58
N THR A 101 8.02 -14.54 4.02
CA THR A 101 8.35 -13.28 4.71
C THR A 101 9.61 -13.30 5.61
N PRO A 102 9.80 -14.25 6.56
CA PRO A 102 10.97 -14.25 7.45
C PRO A 102 12.31 -14.50 6.73
N LYS A 103 12.29 -15.15 5.56
CA LYS A 103 13.50 -15.42 4.76
C LYS A 103 13.83 -14.28 3.79
N ARG A 104 12.94 -13.29 3.64
CA ARG A 104 13.14 -12.16 2.72
C ARG A 104 13.94 -11.04 3.37
N ARG A 105 14.67 -10.30 2.52
CA ARG A 105 15.37 -9.09 2.94
C ARG A 105 14.35 -8.10 3.51
N LYS A 106 14.69 -7.49 4.64
CA LYS A 106 13.89 -6.42 5.25
C LYS A 106 14.57 -5.08 4.99
N TYR A 107 13.78 -4.04 4.80
CA TYR A 107 14.26 -2.67 4.77
C TYR A 107 13.40 -1.86 5.74
N ARG A 108 14.02 -1.20 6.73
CA ARG A 108 13.32 -0.49 7.82
C ARG A 108 12.22 -1.36 8.46
N ASP A 109 12.60 -2.56 8.86
CA ASP A 109 11.73 -3.57 9.50
C ASP A 109 10.55 -4.10 8.65
N GLU A 110 10.36 -3.59 7.43
CA GLU A 110 9.32 -4.06 6.51
C GLU A 110 9.87 -5.12 5.54
N PRO A 111 9.17 -6.25 5.35
CA PRO A 111 9.58 -7.25 4.38
C PRO A 111 9.51 -6.69 2.96
N THR A 112 10.60 -6.82 2.22
CA THR A 112 10.65 -6.41 0.82
C THR A 112 10.01 -7.47 -0.07
N LEU A 113 9.29 -7.00 -1.09
CA LEU A 113 8.70 -7.82 -2.13
C LEU A 113 9.25 -7.32 -3.48
N SER A 114 10.33 -7.94 -3.95
CA SER A 114 10.92 -7.58 -5.23
C SER A 114 10.03 -8.02 -6.39
N GLU A 115 10.12 -7.29 -7.50
CA GLU A 115 9.27 -7.48 -8.68
C GLU A 115 9.55 -8.79 -9.41
N SER A 116 10.76 -9.33 -9.25
CA SER A 116 11.20 -10.60 -9.82
C SER A 116 10.68 -11.84 -9.07
N LEU A 117 10.07 -11.65 -7.90
CA LEU A 117 9.47 -12.75 -7.15
C LEU A 117 8.18 -13.21 -7.82
N TRP A 118 7.84 -14.46 -7.57
CA TRP A 118 6.60 -15.05 -8.02
C TRP A 118 5.62 -15.18 -6.86
N VAL A 119 4.34 -15.19 -7.18
CA VAL A 119 3.25 -15.42 -6.24
C VAL A 119 2.33 -16.49 -6.81
N ARG A 120 1.83 -17.37 -5.94
CA ARG A 120 0.83 -18.39 -6.28
C ARG A 120 -0.22 -18.48 -5.18
N LEU A 121 -1.41 -18.99 -5.51
CA LEU A 121 -2.37 -19.37 -4.48
C LEU A 121 -1.83 -20.53 -3.65
N VAL A 122 -2.10 -20.50 -2.35
CA VAL A 122 -1.99 -21.69 -1.51
C VAL A 122 -3.17 -22.59 -1.88
N ALA A 123 -2.88 -23.80 -2.36
CA ALA A 123 -3.91 -24.80 -2.54
C ALA A 123 -4.33 -25.29 -1.14
N ASP A 124 -5.63 -25.19 -0.85
CA ASP A 124 -6.25 -25.79 0.35
C ASP A 124 -6.20 -27.33 0.27
#